data_AF-A0A1V5NSL1-F1
#
_entry.id   AF-A0A1V5NSL1-F1
#
_cell.length_a   1.000
_cell.length_b   1.000
_cell.length_c   1.000
_cell.angle_alpha   90.00
_cell.angle_beta   90.00
_cell.angle_gamma   90.00
#
_symmetry.space_group_name_H-M   'P 1'
#
loop_
_entity.id
_entity.type
_entity.pdbx_description
1 polymer ?
#
loop_
_entity_poly.entity_id
_entity_poly.type
_entity_poly.pdbx_seq_one_letter_code
_entity_poly.pdbx_strand_id
1 'polypeptide(L)'
;MEKGSDLTLVDVGDIVFRVMQRFLLRRNSDPGVVVTANSSALQESFFLRLPDTSTLLIKIFPHRNFMSESVYRIEIYKTKSGDMRGNRIGFMEVSLDSGATEEIRLFVEGALSQLGF
;
A
#
# COMPACT_ATOMS: atom_id res chain seq x y z
N MET A 1 -15.95 -27.13 2.20
CA MET A 1 -15.62 -25.71 2.46
C MET A 1 -14.12 -25.61 2.48
N GLU A 2 -13.52 -25.11 1.41
CA GLU A 2 -12.08 -24.82 1.39
C GLU A 2 -11.83 -23.72 2.42
N LYS A 3 -11.01 -24.02 3.43
CA LYS A 3 -10.44 -23.00 4.31
C LYS A 3 -9.46 -22.21 3.45
N GLY A 4 -9.92 -21.12 2.83
CA GLY A 4 -9.02 -20.09 2.34
C GLY A 4 -8.17 -19.65 3.53
N SER A 5 -6.85 -19.79 3.42
CA SER A 5 -5.93 -19.36 4.47
C SER A 5 -6.12 -17.86 4.68
N ASP A 6 -6.44 -17.46 5.92
CA ASP A 6 -6.53 -16.05 6.28
C ASP A 6 -5.23 -15.33 5.90
N LEU A 7 -5.34 -14.17 5.25
CA LEU A 7 -4.18 -13.34 4.91
C LEU A 7 -3.46 -12.89 6.17
N THR A 8 -2.13 -12.97 6.16
CA THR A 8 -1.30 -12.33 7.18
C THR A 8 -0.98 -10.89 6.80
N LEU A 9 -0.53 -10.07 7.76
CA LEU A 9 -0.06 -8.71 7.51
C LEU A 9 1.05 -8.69 6.44
N VAL A 10 1.94 -9.68 6.49
CA VAL A 10 3.04 -9.83 5.55
C VAL A 10 2.51 -10.17 4.15
N ASP A 11 1.49 -11.04 4.05
CA ASP A 11 0.88 -11.36 2.75
C ASP A 11 0.27 -10.13 2.08
N VAL A 12 -0.44 -9.30 2.86
CA VAL A 12 -0.98 -8.03 2.36
C VAL A 12 0.15 -7.07 1.96
N GLY A 13 1.22 -6.99 2.76
CA GLY A 13 2.43 -6.24 2.44
C GLY A 13 3.06 -6.67 1.11
N ASP A 14 3.21 -7.98 0.91
CA ASP A 14 3.77 -8.58 -0.31
C ASP A 14 2.92 -8.30 -1.55
N ILE A 15 1.59 -8.35 -1.43
CA ILE A 15 0.67 -7.99 -2.52
C ILE A 15 0.89 -6.53 -2.91
N VAL A 16 0.86 -5.60 -1.93
CA VAL A 16 1.08 -4.18 -2.17
C VAL A 16 2.44 -3.94 -2.82
N PHE A 17 3.50 -4.56 -2.29
CA PHE A 17 4.85 -4.42 -2.83
C PHE A 17 4.95 -4.87 -4.29
N ARG A 18 4.39 -6.04 -4.62
CA ARG A 18 4.39 -6.57 -6.00
C ARG A 18 3.63 -5.66 -6.96
N VAL A 19 2.48 -5.11 -6.53
CA VAL A 19 1.70 -4.18 -7.35
C VAL A 19 2.48 -2.90 -7.62
N MET A 20 3.11 -2.33 -6.59
CA MET A 20 3.96 -1.15 -6.74
C MET A 20 5.13 -1.40 -7.68
N GLN A 21 5.89 -2.49 -7.47
CA GLN A 21 7.03 -2.83 -8.33
C GLN A 21 6.60 -3.00 -9.79
N ARG A 22 5.51 -3.73 -10.05
CA ARG A 22 4.98 -3.90 -11.39
C ARG A 22 4.59 -2.58 -12.02
N PHE A 23 3.97 -1.68 -11.26
CA PHE A 23 3.58 -0.36 -11.76
C PHE A 23 4.80 0.50 -12.11
N LEU A 24 5.77 0.59 -11.20
CA LEU A 24 6.98 1.39 -11.38
C LEU A 24 7.88 0.90 -12.52
N LEU A 25 7.88 -0.40 -12.80
CA LEU A 25 8.68 -1.01 -13.88
C LEU A 25 7.95 -1.05 -15.23
N ARG A 26 6.71 -0.52 -15.34
CA ARG A 26 6.01 -0.46 -16.64
C ARG A 26 6.83 0.39 -17.62
N ARG A 27 7.14 -0.18 -18.78
CA ARG A 27 7.76 0.47 -19.96
C ARG A 27 9.23 0.94 -19.84
N ASN A 28 10.08 0.31 -19.02
CA ASN A 28 11.51 0.67 -18.92
C ASN A 28 11.78 2.16 -18.57
N SER A 29 10.76 2.92 -18.20
CA SER A 29 10.89 4.25 -17.62
C SER A 29 11.09 4.04 -16.13
N ASP A 30 12.29 3.60 -15.74
CA ASP A 30 12.70 3.66 -14.34
C ASP A 30 12.70 5.15 -13.96
N PRO A 31 11.73 5.63 -13.16
CA PRO A 31 11.66 7.05 -12.87
C PRO A 31 12.77 7.48 -11.90
N GLY A 32 13.62 6.57 -11.41
CA GLY A 32 14.57 6.86 -10.33
C GLY A 32 13.88 6.88 -8.97
N VAL A 33 12.81 6.10 -8.80
CA VAL A 33 12.04 6.02 -7.54
C VAL A 33 12.79 5.17 -6.54
N VAL A 34 13.08 5.73 -5.36
CA VAL A 34 13.65 4.98 -4.26
C VAL A 34 12.52 4.41 -3.41
N VAL A 35 12.50 3.07 -3.28
CA VAL A 35 11.53 2.35 -2.45
C VAL A 35 12.22 1.87 -1.17
N THR A 36 11.69 2.24 -0.01
CA THR A 36 12.09 1.69 1.29
C THR A 36 10.91 0.94 1.90
N ALA A 37 11.12 -0.31 2.31
CA ALA A 37 10.14 -1.12 3.00
C ALA A 37 10.56 -1.30 4.46
N ASN A 38 9.62 -1.08 5.39
CA ASN A 38 9.80 -1.32 6.80
C ASN A 38 8.71 -2.27 7.29
N SER A 39 9.12 -3.40 7.85
CA SER A 39 8.25 -4.44 8.37
C SER A 39 8.33 -4.51 9.89
N SER A 40 7.19 -4.75 10.54
CA SER A 40 7.09 -4.99 11.97
C SER A 40 5.87 -5.84 12.28
N ALA A 41 5.80 -6.39 13.50
CA ALA A 41 4.66 -7.19 13.95
C ALA A 41 3.31 -6.43 13.94
N LEU A 42 3.32 -5.10 13.90
CA LEU A 42 2.13 -4.26 13.97
C LEU A 42 1.84 -3.49 12.68
N GLN A 43 2.81 -3.38 11.77
CA GLN A 43 2.70 -2.53 10.61
C GLN A 43 3.70 -2.91 9.51
N GLU A 44 3.24 -2.95 8.27
CA GLU A 44 4.07 -2.86 7.06
C GLU A 44 4.04 -1.42 6.53
N SER A 45 5.16 -0.92 6.03
CA SER A 45 5.23 0.43 5.48
C SER A 45 6.16 0.53 4.29
N PHE A 46 5.70 1.26 3.28
CA PHE A 46 6.45 1.52 2.07
C PHE A 46 6.60 3.02 1.86
N PHE A 47 7.83 3.46 1.61
CA PHE A 47 8.18 4.84 1.29
C PHE A 47 8.70 4.89 -0.14
N LEU A 48 8.02 5.66 -0.98
CA LEU A 48 8.34 5.84 -2.39
C LEU A 48 8.74 7.29 -2.59
N ARG A 49 10.04 7.54 -2.71
CA ARG A 49 10.56 8.89 -3.02
C ARG A 49 10.53 9.10 -4.53
N LEU A 50 9.73 10.07 -4.95
CA LEU A 50 9.49 10.42 -6.34
C LEU A 50 10.54 11.43 -6.86
N PRO A 51 10.69 11.58 -8.19
CA PRO A 51 11.68 12.50 -8.78
C PRO A 51 11.40 13.98 -8.47
N ASP A 52 10.14 14.32 -8.24
CA ASP A 52 9.71 15.65 -7.79
C ASP A 52 10.00 15.92 -6.31
N THR A 53 10.74 15.03 -5.64
CA THR A 53 11.09 15.02 -4.21
C THR A 53 9.93 14.77 -3.25
N SER A 54 8.70 14.61 -3.76
CA SER A 54 7.58 14.18 -2.93
C SER A 54 7.76 12.72 -2.51
N THR A 55 7.14 12.34 -1.41
CA THR A 55 7.19 10.96 -0.92
C THR A 55 5.78 10.42 -0.80
N LEU A 56 5.55 9.24 -1.35
CA LEU A 56 4.34 8.47 -1.11
C LEU A 56 4.61 7.46 0.00
N LEU A 57 3.79 7.48 1.05
CA LEU A 57 3.89 6.60 2.20
C LEU A 57 2.65 5.71 2.23
N ILE A 58 2.84 4.40 2.11
CA ILE A 58 1.78 3.40 2.27
C ILE A 58 2.00 2.72 3.62
N LYS A 59 0.96 2.64 4.43
CA LYS A 59 0.96 1.93 5.72
C LYS A 59 -0.10 0.84 5.68
N ILE A 60 0.22 -0.32 6.22
CA ILE A 60 -0.69 -1.44 6.35
C ILE A 60 -0.62 -1.89 7.80
N PHE A 61 -1.75 -2.00 8.48
CA PHE A 61 -1.79 -2.40 9.88
C PHE A 61 -3.09 -3.12 10.24
N PRO A 62 -3.08 -4.02 11.24
CA PRO A 62 -4.29 -4.63 11.77
C PRO A 62 -5.24 -3.57 12.33
N HIS A 63 -6.52 -3.68 12.03
CA HIS A 63 -7.56 -2.76 12.47
C HIS A 63 -8.85 -3.50 12.80
N ARG A 64 -9.73 -2.86 13.60
CA ARG A 64 -11.12 -3.28 13.76
C ARG A 64 -12.02 -2.25 13.09
N ASN A 65 -12.76 -2.69 12.08
CA ASN A 65 -13.67 -1.80 11.36
C ASN A 65 -14.88 -1.38 12.22
N PHE A 66 -15.78 -0.57 11.67
CA PHE A 66 -16.98 -0.11 12.37
C PHE A 66 -17.91 -1.26 12.82
N MET A 67 -17.89 -2.38 12.10
CA MET A 67 -18.62 -3.60 12.44
C MET A 67 -17.88 -4.49 13.45
N SER A 68 -16.75 -4.03 14.00
CA SER A 68 -15.86 -4.77 14.91
C SER A 68 -15.20 -6.01 14.30
N GLU A 69 -15.16 -6.12 12.98
CA GLU A 69 -14.48 -7.19 12.26
C GLU A 69 -12.98 -6.90 12.19
N SER A 70 -12.16 -7.96 12.26
CA SER A 70 -10.71 -7.84 12.10
C SER A 70 -10.39 -7.70 10.61
N VAL A 71 -9.70 -6.62 10.26
CA VAL A 71 -9.31 -6.27 8.89
C VAL A 71 -7.87 -5.78 8.88
N TYR A 72 -7.25 -5.73 7.71
CA TYR A 72 -6.08 -4.89 7.50
C TYR A 72 -6.50 -3.56 6.90
N ARG A 73 -6.06 -2.46 7.50
CA ARG A 73 -6.24 -1.14 6.90
C ARG A 73 -4.99 -0.78 6.13
N ILE A 74 -5.18 -0.40 4.87
CA ILE A 74 -4.15 0.18 4.00
C ILE A 74 -4.43 1.67 3.93
N GLU A 75 -3.45 2.50 4.28
CA GLU A 75 -3.53 3.96 4.17
C GLU A 75 -2.41 4.48 3.27
N ILE A 76 -2.74 5.43 2.40
CA ILE A 76 -1.80 6.04 1.47
C ILE A 76 -1.73 7.53 1.74
N TYR A 77 -0.53 8.01 1.95
CA TYR A 77 -0.21 9.41 2.21
C TYR A 77 0.70 9.94 1.12
N LYS A 78 0.48 11.19 0.70
CA LYS A 78 1.43 11.96 -0.11
C LYS A 78 2.00 13.08 0.75
N THR A 79 3.31 13.08 0.93
CA THR A 79 4.04 14.12 1.63
C THR A 79 4.82 14.96 0.63
N LYS A 80 4.90 16.27 0.89
CA LYS A 80 5.83 17.16 0.20
C LYS A 80 7.09 17.32 1.03
N SER A 81 8.19 17.72 0.41
CA SER A 81 9.42 18.07 1.15
C SER A 81 9.10 19.14 2.21
N GLY A 82 9.46 18.86 3.46
CA GLY A 82 9.20 19.74 4.63
C GLY A 82 7.84 19.54 5.31
N ASP A 83 6.92 18.74 4.77
CA ASP A 83 5.66 18.38 5.42
C ASP A 83 5.74 16.99 6.03
N MET A 84 5.86 16.93 7.36
CA MET A 84 5.93 15.68 8.12
C MET A 84 4.55 15.06 8.42
N ARG A 85 3.45 15.79 8.21
CA ARG A 85 2.10 15.24 8.47
C ARG A 85 1.62 14.41 7.28
N GLY A 86 1.82 14.92 6.07
CA GLY A 86 1.32 14.28 4.85
C GLY A 86 -0.19 14.32 4.73
N ASN A 87 -0.69 14.41 3.50
CA ASN A 87 -2.12 14.29 3.25
C ASN A 87 -2.48 12.83 2.96
N ARG A 88 -3.44 12.26 3.70
CA ARG A 88 -4.00 10.95 3.36
C ARG A 88 -4.80 11.10 2.07
N ILE A 89 -4.35 10.44 1.02
CA ILE A 89 -4.96 10.49 -0.32
C ILE A 89 -5.86 9.29 -0.60
N GLY A 90 -5.76 8.24 0.22
CA GLY A 90 -6.61 7.06 0.12
C GLY A 90 -6.51 6.18 1.35
N PHE A 91 -7.57 5.43 1.61
CA PHE A 91 -7.53 4.30 2.53
C PHE A 91 -8.48 3.20 2.05
N MET A 92 -8.18 1.97 2.42
CA MET A 92 -8.99 0.79 2.16
C MET A 92 -8.92 -0.14 3.36
N GLU A 93 -10.01 -0.85 3.64
CA GLU A 93 -10.06 -1.92 4.63
C GLU A 93 -10.21 -3.24 3.88
N VAL A 94 -9.40 -4.20 4.27
CA VAL A 94 -9.27 -5.48 3.58
C VAL A 94 -9.65 -6.58 4.55
N SER A 95 -10.63 -7.40 4.16
CA SER A 95 -10.99 -8.60 4.92
C SER A 95 -9.82 -9.58 4.96
N LEU A 96 -9.80 -10.44 5.98
CA LEU A 96 -8.75 -11.46 6.11
C LEU A 96 -8.92 -12.61 5.10
N ASP A 97 -10.02 -12.65 4.35
CA ASP A 97 -10.24 -13.70 3.35
C ASP A 97 -9.36 -13.54 2.11
N SER A 98 -9.14 -14.64 1.40
CA SER A 98 -8.24 -14.69 0.24
C SER A 98 -8.74 -13.93 -1.00
N GLY A 99 -9.97 -13.40 -1.00
CA GLY A 99 -10.57 -12.67 -2.13
C GLY A 99 -10.00 -11.26 -2.34
N ALA A 100 -9.35 -10.73 -1.31
CA ALA A 100 -8.85 -9.36 -1.23
C ALA A 100 -7.76 -8.94 -2.25
N THR A 101 -7.10 -9.90 -2.90
CA THR A 101 -5.90 -9.62 -3.72
C THR A 101 -6.17 -8.63 -4.85
N GLU A 102 -7.28 -8.81 -5.57
CA GLU A 102 -7.62 -7.97 -6.72
C GLU A 102 -8.06 -6.56 -6.29
N GLU A 103 -8.74 -6.45 -5.15
CA GLU A 103 -9.13 -5.16 -4.59
C GLU A 103 -7.90 -4.35 -4.15
N ILE A 104 -6.95 -4.98 -3.46
CA ILE A 104 -5.66 -4.36 -3.11
C ILE A 104 -4.95 -3.89 -4.38
N ARG A 105 -4.92 -4.72 -5.43
CA ARG A 105 -4.28 -4.36 -6.70
C ARG A 105 -4.90 -3.11 -7.30
N LEU A 106 -6.22 -3.10 -7.48
CA LEU A 106 -6.93 -1.97 -8.07
C LEU A 106 -6.77 -0.68 -7.24
N PHE A 107 -6.83 -0.79 -5.91
CA PHE A 107 -6.66 0.34 -5.00
C PHE A 107 -5.24 0.94 -5.11
N VAL A 108 -4.21 0.11 -5.04
CA VAL A 108 -2.80 0.57 -5.12
C VAL A 108 -2.48 1.11 -6.52
N GLU A 109 -2.88 0.43 -7.59
CA GLU A 109 -2.69 0.94 -8.96
C GLU A 109 -3.41 2.28 -9.17
N GLY A 110 -4.64 2.41 -8.65
CA GLY A 110 -5.39 3.65 -8.65
C GLY A 110 -4.64 4.79 -7.98
N ALA A 111 -4.13 4.59 -6.77
CA ALA A 111 -3.35 5.59 -6.06
C ALA A 111 -2.04 5.96 -6.79
N LEU A 112 -1.33 4.97 -7.34
CA LEU A 112 -0.09 5.22 -8.09
C LEU A 112 -0.34 5.97 -9.41
N SER A 113 -1.46 5.70 -10.10
CA SER A 113 -1.82 6.40 -11.33
C SER A 113 -2.06 7.90 -11.15
N GLN A 114 -2.42 8.33 -9.94
CA GLN A 114 -2.59 9.75 -9.62
C GLN A 114 -1.26 10.50 -9.48
N LEU A 115 -0.12 9.80 -9.52
CA LEU A 115 1.20 10.41 -9.40
C LEU A 115 1.66 11.10 -10.69
N GLY A 116 1.03 10.81 -11.83
CA GLY A 116 1.16 11.60 -13.05
C GLY A 116 2.50 11.49 -13.79
N PHE A 117 3.20 10.36 -13.64
CA PHE A 117 4.34 10.01 -14.49
C PHE A 117 3.91 9.31 -15.78
#